data_AF-A0A1G0JJD0-F1
#
_entry.id   AF-A0A1G0JJD0-F1
#
_cell.length_a   1.000
_cell.length_b   1.000
_cell.length_c   1.000
_cell.angle_alpha   90.00
_cell.angle_beta   90.00
_cell.angle_gamma   90.00
#
_symmetry.space_group_name_H-M   'P 1'
#
loop_
_entity.id
_entity.type
_entity.pdbx_description
1 polymer ?
#
loop_
_entity_poly.entity_id
_entity_poly.type
_entity_poly.pdbx_seq_one_letter_code
_entity_poly.pdbx_strand_id
1 'polypeptide(L)'
;MLKKFKTLALLATISAASLSVNAAPERVGDFNLIDQEGTAHQLSKYAYQNAVVFISQANSCSLNQKDFTEYKILKTKLEPLGVSIVMINASHDDDADSVRRLHDTFNIELPVLLDDTQLVAENLQISKAGEVVVVDPKRMSVLYRGPLDTPPRGGGRVPGTTYIADAIEAAQSDTRNLDTVVVDFEAPADCQLEFPAKQLHAQNVPDYETEVAPILIERCTGCHIEGGIGPFAMNSHQMIQGWSPMIREVLLTKRMPPAQVDPTIRHFDNARNMPDEEVQTLVHWIDAGAPRE
;
A
#
# COMPACT_ATOMS: atom_id res chain seq x y z
N MET A 1 -58.32 14.96 46.15
CA MET A 1 -56.90 14.75 46.52
C MET A 1 -56.55 13.28 46.33
N LEU A 2 -55.81 12.92 45.28
CA LEU A 2 -55.01 11.68 45.23
C LEU A 2 -54.00 11.83 44.07
N LYS A 3 -52.72 11.99 44.41
CA LYS A 3 -51.60 12.12 43.46
C LYS A 3 -51.32 10.75 42.82
N LYS A 4 -51.28 10.66 41.50
CA LYS A 4 -50.71 9.51 40.77
C LYS A 4 -49.22 9.75 40.54
N PHE A 5 -48.39 8.98 41.24
CA PHE A 5 -46.98 8.76 40.91
C PHE A 5 -46.87 7.45 40.12
N LYS A 6 -45.90 7.38 39.18
CA LYS A 6 -45.19 6.21 38.59
C LYS A 6 -45.05 6.38 37.07
N THR A 7 -43.93 6.15 36.39
CA THR A 7 -42.53 5.82 36.73
C THR A 7 -41.81 6.02 35.40
N LEU A 8 -40.76 6.84 35.36
CA LEU A 8 -39.94 7.06 34.15
C LEU A 8 -38.90 5.93 34.09
N ALA A 9 -39.08 5.00 33.14
CA ALA A 9 -38.10 3.95 32.88
C ALA A 9 -36.99 4.53 31.99
N LEU A 10 -35.79 4.71 32.57
CA LEU A 10 -34.59 5.10 31.85
C LEU A 10 -33.98 3.82 31.23
N LEU A 11 -34.16 3.62 29.93
CA LEU A 11 -33.43 2.60 29.18
C LEU A 11 -31.99 3.10 28.98
N ALA A 12 -31.04 2.54 29.72
CA ALA A 12 -29.63 2.69 29.43
C ALA A 12 -29.26 1.71 28.31
N THR A 13 -29.14 2.23 27.09
CA THR A 13 -28.54 1.52 25.96
C THR A 13 -27.03 1.44 26.17
N ILE A 14 -26.56 0.27 26.59
CA ILE A 14 -25.13 -0.08 26.58
C ILE A 14 -24.76 -0.32 25.12
N SER A 15 -24.11 0.65 24.46
CA SER A 15 -23.41 0.39 23.19
C SER A 15 -22.21 -0.50 23.48
N ALA A 16 -22.36 -1.81 23.22
CA ALA A 16 -21.22 -2.68 23.08
C ALA A 16 -20.56 -2.35 21.73
N ALA A 17 -19.35 -1.78 21.77
CA ALA A 17 -18.50 -1.71 20.60
C ALA A 17 -18.10 -3.15 20.22
N SER A 18 -18.66 -3.64 19.13
CA SER A 18 -18.32 -4.94 18.56
C SER A 18 -16.94 -4.83 17.92
N LEU A 19 -15.91 -5.32 18.61
CA LEU A 19 -14.63 -5.64 17.99
C LEU A 19 -14.82 -6.93 17.21
N SER A 20 -14.98 -6.83 15.90
CA SER A 20 -14.92 -7.96 14.99
C SER A 20 -13.47 -8.42 14.89
N VAL A 21 -13.07 -9.39 15.72
CA VAL A 21 -11.74 -10.03 15.64
C VAL A 21 -11.93 -11.42 15.03
N ASN A 22 -11.87 -11.50 13.71
CA ASN A 22 -11.61 -12.70 12.93
C ASN A 22 -11.25 -12.26 11.51
N ALA A 23 -10.03 -11.76 11.33
CA ALA A 23 -9.47 -11.52 10.01
C ALA A 23 -8.17 -12.31 9.94
N ALA A 24 -8.15 -13.34 9.08
CA ALA A 24 -6.91 -14.04 8.75
C ALA A 24 -5.82 -13.02 8.35
N PRO A 25 -4.53 -13.30 8.60
CA PRO A 25 -3.44 -12.38 8.27
C PRO A 25 -3.57 -11.87 6.85
N GLU A 26 -3.76 -10.56 6.71
CA GLU A 26 -3.84 -9.91 5.41
C GLU A 26 -2.48 -10.09 4.72
N ARG A 27 -2.51 -10.70 3.53
CA ARG A 27 -1.32 -10.99 2.74
C ARG A 27 -1.05 -9.81 1.81
N VAL A 28 0.20 -9.43 1.71
CA VAL A 28 0.66 -8.44 0.72
C VAL A 28 1.54 -9.14 -0.32
N GLY A 29 1.38 -8.77 -1.59
CA GLY A 29 2.28 -9.22 -2.65
C GLY A 29 3.64 -8.50 -2.57
N ASP A 30 4.67 -9.05 -3.23
CA ASP A 30 5.91 -8.28 -3.42
C ASP A 30 5.68 -7.15 -4.41
N PHE A 31 6.41 -6.06 -4.23
CA PHE A 31 6.36 -4.88 -5.10
C PHE A 31 7.70 -4.18 -5.07
N ASN A 32 7.97 -3.35 -6.09
CA ASN A 32 9.13 -2.49 -6.17
C ASN A 32 8.72 -1.06 -6.55
N LEU A 33 8.97 -0.12 -5.65
CA LEU A 33 8.79 1.31 -5.88
C LEU A 33 10.16 2.00 -5.87
N ILE A 34 10.20 3.22 -6.39
CA ILE A 34 11.38 4.08 -6.35
C ILE A 34 11.07 5.23 -5.41
N ASP A 35 12.04 5.64 -4.60
CA ASP A 35 11.88 6.82 -3.75
C ASP A 35 12.10 8.12 -4.53
N GLN A 36 11.86 9.25 -3.87
CA GLN A 36 12.01 10.58 -4.47
C GLN A 36 13.44 10.90 -4.96
N GLU A 37 14.44 10.13 -4.51
CA GLU A 37 15.86 10.26 -4.88
C GLU A 37 16.30 9.24 -5.96
N GLY A 38 15.40 8.37 -6.41
CA GLY A 38 15.72 7.33 -7.41
C GLY A 38 16.15 5.98 -6.84
N THR A 39 16.08 5.78 -5.54
CA THR A 39 16.47 4.52 -4.90
C THR A 39 15.34 3.51 -5.03
N ALA A 40 15.64 2.32 -5.55
CA ALA A 40 14.66 1.25 -5.65
C ALA A 40 14.49 0.50 -4.32
N HIS A 41 13.23 0.35 -3.90
CA HIS A 41 12.84 -0.38 -2.70
C HIS A 41 11.85 -1.50 -3.07
N GLN A 42 12.28 -2.73 -2.82
CA GLN A 42 11.45 -3.92 -3.02
C GLN A 42 11.11 -4.53 -1.66
N LEU A 43 9.84 -4.87 -1.42
CA LEU A 43 9.40 -5.36 -0.11
C LEU A 43 10.19 -6.61 0.32
N SER A 44 10.38 -7.59 -0.56
CA SER A 44 11.16 -8.79 -0.27
C SER A 44 12.63 -8.54 0.09
N LYS A 45 13.22 -7.41 -0.33
CA LYS A 45 14.58 -7.04 0.07
C LYS A 45 14.68 -6.61 1.53
N TYR A 46 13.56 -6.27 2.18
CA TYR A 46 13.52 -5.99 3.61
C TYR A 46 13.42 -7.24 4.49
N ALA A 47 13.46 -8.46 3.95
CA ALA A 47 13.28 -9.70 4.72
C ALA A 47 14.30 -9.93 5.86
N TYR A 48 15.36 -9.14 5.95
CA TYR A 48 16.32 -9.12 7.06
C TYR A 48 15.88 -8.23 8.24
N GLN A 49 14.87 -7.39 8.04
CA GLN A 49 14.25 -6.57 9.07
C GLN A 49 13.15 -7.36 9.78
N ASN A 50 12.92 -7.04 11.05
CA ASN A 50 11.81 -7.59 11.83
C ASN A 50 10.47 -7.08 11.28
N ALA A 51 10.41 -5.82 10.83
CA ALA A 51 9.23 -5.23 10.21
C ALA A 51 9.61 -4.08 9.27
N VAL A 52 8.67 -3.71 8.40
CA VAL A 52 8.68 -2.46 7.63
C VAL A 52 7.43 -1.67 7.97
N VAL A 53 7.60 -0.39 8.28
CA VAL A 53 6.50 0.54 8.54
C VAL A 53 6.37 1.45 7.33
N PHE A 54 5.20 1.41 6.69
CA PHE A 54 4.80 2.32 5.63
C PHE A 54 3.94 3.43 6.24
N ILE A 55 4.30 4.69 5.99
CA ILE A 55 3.50 5.85 6.38
C ILE A 55 2.96 6.48 5.10
N SER A 56 1.64 6.46 4.93
CA SER A 56 1.01 7.12 3.78
C SER A 56 1.22 8.63 3.86
N GLN A 57 1.67 9.23 2.77
CA GLN A 57 2.02 10.63 2.67
C GLN A 57 1.35 11.26 1.45
N ALA A 58 0.81 12.46 1.63
CA ALA A 58 0.43 13.36 0.54
C ALA A 58 0.88 14.77 0.87
N ASN A 59 1.29 15.56 -0.12
CA ASN A 59 1.85 16.90 0.13
C ASN A 59 0.79 17.87 0.67
N SER A 60 -0.45 17.70 0.23
CA SER A 60 -1.62 18.47 0.63
C SER A 60 -2.10 18.16 2.06
N CYS A 61 -1.71 17.01 2.64
CA CYS A 61 -2.27 16.53 3.90
C CYS A 61 -1.69 17.23 5.13
N SER A 62 -2.55 17.98 5.82
CA SER A 62 -2.24 18.68 7.07
C SER A 62 -1.86 17.76 8.22
N LEU A 63 -2.38 16.53 8.28
CA LEU A 63 -2.01 15.55 9.29
C LEU A 63 -0.54 15.13 9.15
N ASN A 64 -0.08 14.85 7.92
CA ASN A 64 1.33 14.55 7.69
C ASN A 64 2.23 15.73 8.08
N GLN A 65 1.87 16.95 7.68
CA GLN A 65 2.65 18.15 8.00
C GLN A 65 2.80 18.38 9.50
N LYS A 66 1.74 18.11 10.26
CA LYS A 66 1.75 18.19 11.71
C LYS A 66 2.64 17.12 12.34
N ASP A 67 2.61 15.89 11.83
CA ASP A 67 3.22 14.72 12.47
C ASP A 67 4.65 14.39 11.96
N PHE A 68 5.26 15.24 11.11
CA PHE A 68 6.63 15.00 10.61
C PHE A 68 7.68 14.85 11.73
N THR A 69 7.50 15.54 12.86
CA THR A 69 8.41 15.40 14.01
C THR A 69 8.24 14.03 14.66
N GLU A 70 7.01 13.57 14.80
CA GLU A 70 6.65 12.28 15.35
C GLU A 70 7.17 11.13 14.48
N TYR A 71 7.14 11.26 13.15
CA TYR A 71 7.72 10.28 12.23
C TYR A 71 9.25 10.16 12.41
N LYS A 72 9.96 11.27 12.61
CA LYS A 72 11.41 11.25 12.91
C LYS A 72 11.70 10.58 14.25
N ILE A 73 10.87 10.83 15.26
CA ILE A 73 10.98 10.17 16.57
C ILE A 73 10.72 8.67 16.43
N LEU A 74 9.71 8.28 15.65
CA LEU A 74 9.38 6.89 15.38
C LEU A 74 10.57 6.17 14.71
N LYS A 75 11.17 6.79 13.70
CA LYS A 75 12.42 6.33 13.05
C LYS A 75 13.51 6.03 14.05
N THR A 76 13.87 7.03 14.85
CA THR A 76 14.94 6.94 15.84
C THR A 76 14.70 5.83 16.86
N LYS A 77 13.43 5.56 17.22
CA LYS A 77 13.06 4.53 18.20
C LYS A 77 13.05 3.12 17.61
N LEU A 78 12.59 2.95 16.38
CA LEU A 78 12.34 1.62 15.81
C LEU A 78 13.52 1.07 15.00
N GLU A 79 14.37 1.93 14.40
CA GLU A 79 15.55 1.46 13.66
C GLU A 79 16.49 0.57 14.48
N PRO A 80 16.82 0.88 15.76
CA PRO A 80 17.63 -0.01 16.59
C PRO A 80 17.01 -1.38 16.87
N LEU A 81 15.69 -1.52 16.65
CA LEU A 81 14.95 -2.78 16.80
C LEU A 81 14.89 -3.59 15.50
N GLY A 82 15.64 -3.21 14.46
CA GLY A 82 15.62 -3.87 13.16
C GLY A 82 14.32 -3.61 12.40
N VAL A 83 13.81 -2.37 12.45
CA VAL A 83 12.61 -1.96 11.72
C VAL A 83 12.99 -0.88 10.72
N SER A 84 12.58 -1.04 9.47
CA SER A 84 12.69 0.02 8.46
C SER A 84 11.42 0.85 8.45
N ILE A 85 11.57 2.18 8.30
CA ILE A 85 10.43 3.09 8.13
C ILE A 85 10.62 3.81 6.82
N VAL A 86 9.56 3.77 6.01
CA VAL A 86 9.48 4.42 4.71
C VAL A 86 8.12 5.10 4.60
N MET A 87 8.06 6.18 3.83
CA MET A 87 6.79 6.80 3.47
C MET A 87 6.37 6.29 2.09
N ILE A 88 5.07 6.34 1.79
CA ILE A 88 4.52 6.02 0.47
C ILE A 88 3.58 7.13 0.05
N ASN A 89 3.82 7.70 -1.13
CA ASN A 89 2.95 8.69 -1.74
C ASN A 89 2.22 8.06 -2.92
N ALA A 90 0.89 8.04 -2.83
CA ALA A 90 -0.02 7.56 -3.87
C ALA A 90 -1.03 8.65 -4.26
N SER A 91 -0.70 9.91 -3.98
CA SER A 91 -1.51 11.06 -4.36
C SER A 91 -1.30 11.34 -5.85
N HIS A 92 -2.39 11.37 -6.62
CA HIS A 92 -2.35 11.69 -8.04
C HIS A 92 -2.00 13.16 -8.34
N ASP A 93 -2.06 14.03 -7.31
CA ASP A 93 -1.70 15.45 -7.40
C ASP A 93 -0.19 15.70 -7.15
N ASP A 94 0.53 14.68 -6.67
CA ASP A 94 1.93 14.79 -6.29
C ASP A 94 2.86 14.18 -7.36
N ASP A 95 4.11 14.62 -7.35
CA ASP A 95 5.17 14.12 -8.22
C ASP A 95 6.51 14.12 -7.46
N ALA A 96 7.54 13.47 -8.03
CA ALA A 96 8.86 13.36 -7.39
C ALA A 96 9.46 14.74 -7.00
N ASP A 97 9.26 15.77 -7.84
CA ASP A 97 9.81 17.09 -7.60
C ASP A 97 9.09 17.82 -6.46
N SER A 98 7.77 17.71 -6.38
CA SER A 98 6.94 18.31 -5.33
C SER A 98 7.16 17.63 -3.99
N VAL A 99 7.30 16.31 -3.96
CA VAL A 99 7.70 15.54 -2.78
C VAL A 99 9.09 15.96 -2.30
N ARG A 100 10.08 16.07 -3.20
CA ARG A 100 11.43 16.57 -2.86
C ARG A 100 11.39 17.98 -2.26
N ARG A 101 10.63 18.90 -2.86
CA ARG A 101 10.46 20.27 -2.31
C ARG A 101 9.85 20.28 -0.92
N LEU A 102 8.86 19.43 -0.65
CA LEU A 102 8.27 19.31 0.68
C LEU A 102 9.30 18.79 1.69
N HIS A 103 10.06 17.76 1.30
CA HIS A 103 11.12 17.19 2.11
C HIS A 103 12.19 18.20 2.48
N ASP A 104 12.65 19.01 1.53
CA ASP A 104 13.60 20.10 1.77
C ASP A 104 13.02 21.16 2.72
N THR A 105 11.75 21.51 2.55
CA THR A 105 11.07 22.54 3.35
C THR A 105 10.92 22.13 4.82
N PHE A 106 10.59 20.87 5.07
CA PHE A 106 10.33 20.32 6.41
C PHE A 106 11.50 19.50 6.98
N ASN A 107 12.63 19.47 6.25
CA ASN A 107 13.83 18.67 6.55
C ASN A 107 13.47 17.20 6.85
N ILE A 108 12.69 16.56 5.99
CA ILE A 108 12.20 15.18 6.17
C ILE A 108 13.25 14.21 5.61
N GLU A 109 13.81 13.36 6.49
CA GLU A 109 14.90 12.44 6.16
C GLU A 109 14.44 11.02 5.82
N LEU A 110 13.12 10.78 5.82
CA LEU A 110 12.55 9.49 5.45
C LEU A 110 12.47 9.36 3.92
N PRO A 111 12.75 8.19 3.33
CA PRO A 111 12.48 7.97 1.92
C PRO A 111 10.96 7.92 1.68
N VAL A 112 10.51 8.52 0.58
CA VAL A 112 9.12 8.52 0.11
C VAL A 112 9.06 7.74 -1.19
N LEU A 113 8.48 6.55 -1.09
CA LEU A 113 8.19 5.69 -2.23
C LEU A 113 7.08 6.33 -3.07
N LEU A 114 7.35 6.53 -4.35
CA LEU A 114 6.38 7.04 -5.30
C LEU A 114 5.58 5.88 -5.90
N ASP A 115 4.26 5.87 -5.65
CA ASP A 115 3.33 4.89 -6.18
C ASP A 115 2.37 5.55 -7.18
N ASP A 116 2.92 5.98 -8.31
CA ASP A 116 2.18 6.67 -9.38
C ASP A 116 1.02 5.80 -9.93
N THR A 117 1.20 4.47 -9.92
CA THR A 117 0.14 3.52 -10.31
C THR A 117 -0.97 3.39 -9.26
N GLN A 118 -0.72 3.80 -8.02
CA GLN A 118 -1.56 3.61 -6.83
C GLN A 118 -1.81 2.14 -6.42
N LEU A 119 -1.33 1.17 -7.20
CA LEU A 119 -1.60 -0.25 -7.00
C LEU A 119 -0.95 -0.82 -5.74
N VAL A 120 0.17 -0.24 -5.28
CA VAL A 120 0.84 -0.69 -4.05
C VAL A 120 0.06 -0.20 -2.83
N ALA A 121 -0.35 1.06 -2.82
CA ALA A 121 -1.23 1.62 -1.81
C ALA A 121 -2.55 0.86 -1.75
N GLU A 122 -3.12 0.47 -2.89
CA GLU A 122 -4.31 -0.39 -2.94
C GLU A 122 -4.08 -1.78 -2.34
N ASN A 123 -2.95 -2.43 -2.62
CA ASN A 123 -2.59 -3.73 -2.05
C ASN A 123 -2.33 -3.66 -0.55
N LEU A 124 -1.80 -2.53 -0.08
CA LEU A 124 -1.68 -2.20 1.34
C LEU A 124 -2.99 -1.65 1.92
N GLN A 125 -4.08 -1.64 1.14
CA GLN A 125 -5.39 -1.04 1.40
C GLN A 125 -5.32 0.33 2.10
N ILE A 126 -4.34 1.14 1.75
CA ILE A 126 -4.22 2.51 2.23
C ILE A 126 -5.38 3.31 1.64
N SER A 127 -6.04 4.09 2.49
CA SER A 127 -7.20 4.91 2.07
C SER A 127 -7.00 6.39 2.35
N LYS A 128 -6.06 6.74 3.23
CA LYS A 128 -5.86 8.10 3.73
C LYS A 128 -4.37 8.37 3.93
N ALA A 129 -3.96 9.59 3.62
CA ALA A 129 -2.67 10.13 4.01
C ALA A 129 -2.59 10.24 5.55
N GLY A 130 -1.44 9.89 6.11
CA GLY A 130 -1.20 9.75 7.56
C GLY A 130 -1.53 8.38 8.13
N GLU A 131 -2.11 7.47 7.32
CA GLU A 131 -2.30 6.06 7.70
C GLU A 131 -0.95 5.34 7.79
N VAL A 132 -0.78 4.52 8.82
CA VAL A 132 0.42 3.72 9.07
C VAL A 132 0.08 2.25 8.85
N VAL A 133 0.92 1.55 8.09
CA VAL A 133 0.83 0.11 7.84
C VAL A 133 2.13 -0.57 8.28
N VAL A 134 2.03 -1.57 9.15
CA VAL A 134 3.18 -2.37 9.60
C VAL A 134 3.13 -3.72 8.92
N VAL A 135 4.22 -4.09 8.23
CA VAL A 135 4.34 -5.32 7.45
C VAL A 135 5.47 -6.17 8.00
N ASP A 136 5.23 -7.48 8.12
CA ASP A 136 6.29 -8.48 8.25
C ASP A 136 6.82 -8.79 6.83
N PRO A 137 8.04 -8.37 6.46
CA PRO A 137 8.58 -8.55 5.11
C PRO A 137 9.05 -9.98 4.83
N LYS A 138 9.29 -10.79 5.87
CA LYS A 138 9.67 -12.20 5.70
C LYS A 138 8.47 -13.04 5.37
N ARG A 139 7.33 -12.72 5.99
CA ARG A 139 6.09 -13.42 5.72
C ARG A 139 5.31 -12.76 4.62
N MET A 140 5.44 -11.47 4.34
CA MET A 140 4.56 -10.72 3.44
C MET A 140 3.13 -10.64 3.98
N SER A 141 2.99 -10.27 5.26
CA SER A 141 1.70 -10.07 5.93
C SER A 141 1.64 -8.74 6.65
N VAL A 142 0.46 -8.12 6.64
CA VAL A 142 0.18 -6.90 7.40
C VAL A 142 -0.08 -7.28 8.86
N LEU A 143 0.59 -6.61 9.79
CA LEU A 143 0.43 -6.80 11.23
C LEU A 143 -0.49 -5.73 11.83
N TYR A 144 -0.43 -4.51 11.28
CA TYR A 144 -1.21 -3.37 11.74
C TYR A 144 -1.53 -2.41 10.60
N ARG A 145 -2.72 -1.81 10.66
CA ARG A 145 -3.10 -0.61 9.92
C ARG A 145 -3.86 0.37 10.81
N GLY A 146 -3.63 1.65 10.64
CA GLY A 146 -4.40 2.69 11.34
C GLY A 146 -3.61 3.97 11.58
N PRO A 147 -3.97 4.77 12.60
CA PRO A 147 -3.28 6.01 12.91
C PRO A 147 -1.91 5.77 13.56
N LEU A 148 -1.15 6.85 13.73
CA LEU A 148 0.03 6.87 14.60
C LEU A 148 -0.35 6.58 16.06
N ASP A 149 0.59 6.00 16.81
CA ASP A 149 0.49 5.84 18.26
C ASP A 149 0.27 7.18 18.97
N THR A 150 -0.64 7.20 19.94
CA THR A 150 -0.98 8.38 20.77
C THR A 150 -0.78 8.06 22.26
N PRO A 151 0.47 7.79 22.69
CA PRO A 151 0.73 7.36 24.06
C PRO A 151 0.25 8.42 25.08
N PRO A 152 -0.17 8.00 26.28
CA PRO A 152 -0.66 8.93 27.29
C PRO A 152 0.39 9.96 27.71
N ARG A 153 -0.06 11.09 28.25
CA ARG A 153 0.83 12.07 28.90
C ARG A 153 1.62 11.38 30.03
N GLY A 154 2.94 11.36 29.89
CA GLY A 154 3.86 10.64 30.78
C GLY A 154 4.58 9.46 30.12
N GLY A 155 4.18 9.09 28.89
CA GLY A 155 4.73 7.96 28.17
C GLY A 155 4.23 6.62 28.70
N GLY A 156 4.79 5.53 28.17
CA GLY A 156 4.39 4.17 28.50
C GLY A 156 3.47 3.54 27.47
N ARG A 157 3.37 2.21 27.56
CA ARG A 157 2.58 1.38 26.65
C ARG A 157 1.20 1.19 27.23
N VAL A 158 0.17 1.60 26.50
CA VAL A 158 -1.22 1.45 26.93
C VAL A 158 -1.99 0.77 25.81
N PRO A 159 -2.66 -0.37 26.09
CA PRO A 159 -3.53 -1.02 25.12
C PRO A 159 -4.55 -0.01 24.57
N GLY A 160 -4.65 0.07 23.25
CA GLY A 160 -5.52 1.03 22.58
C GLY A 160 -4.90 2.39 22.26
N THR A 161 -3.61 2.61 22.57
CA THR A 161 -2.90 3.85 22.18
C THR A 161 -1.49 3.63 21.62
N THR A 162 -0.96 2.41 21.68
CA THR A 162 0.40 2.06 21.23
C THR A 162 0.41 0.87 20.27
N TYR A 163 -0.40 0.93 19.22
CA TYR A 163 -0.62 -0.16 18.27
C TYR A 163 0.62 -0.50 17.42
N ILE A 164 1.38 0.51 16.99
CA ILE A 164 2.61 0.29 16.21
C ILE A 164 3.62 -0.42 17.10
N ALA A 165 3.81 0.05 18.34
CA ALA A 165 4.69 -0.62 19.30
C ALA A 165 4.26 -2.08 19.56
N ASP A 166 2.95 -2.34 19.62
CA ASP A 166 2.39 -3.69 19.75
C ASP A 166 2.73 -4.58 18.55
N ALA A 167 2.55 -4.05 17.33
CA ALA A 167 2.86 -4.77 16.10
C ALA A 167 4.36 -5.08 15.97
N ILE A 168 5.24 -4.14 16.35
CA ILE A 168 6.70 -4.33 16.30
C ILE A 168 7.20 -5.36 17.32
N GLU A 169 6.62 -5.41 18.52
CA GLU A 169 6.95 -6.50 19.46
C GLU A 169 6.51 -7.85 18.89
N ALA A 170 5.30 -7.91 18.33
CA ALA A 170 4.79 -9.14 17.73
C ALA A 170 5.66 -9.61 16.54
N ALA A 171 6.17 -8.67 15.74
CA ALA A 171 7.06 -8.92 14.60
C ALA A 171 8.41 -9.56 14.97
N GLN A 172 8.89 -9.35 16.21
CA GLN A 172 10.11 -10.01 16.71
C GLN A 172 9.88 -11.49 17.06
N SER A 173 8.63 -11.93 17.05
CA SER A 173 8.22 -13.29 17.37
C SER A 173 7.63 -14.00 16.14
N ASP A 174 6.98 -15.15 16.36
CA ASP A 174 6.37 -15.92 15.29
C ASP A 174 5.00 -15.36 14.87
N THR A 175 4.98 -14.53 13.83
CA THR A 175 3.79 -13.89 13.24
C THR A 175 2.78 -14.80 12.51
N ARG A 176 2.94 -16.14 12.50
CA ARG A 176 2.23 -17.06 11.57
C ARG A 176 0.72 -17.08 11.75
N ASN A 177 0.31 -16.87 13.00
CA ASN A 177 -1.08 -16.95 13.45
C ASN A 177 -1.52 -15.60 14.03
N LEU A 178 -0.87 -14.51 13.64
CA LEU A 178 -1.29 -13.17 14.05
C LEU A 178 -2.30 -12.64 13.04
N ASP A 179 -3.41 -12.14 13.56
CA ASP A 179 -4.40 -11.43 12.78
C ASP A 179 -3.94 -9.97 12.57
N THR A 180 -4.36 -9.36 11.47
CA THR A 180 -4.10 -7.93 11.21
C THR A 180 -4.90 -7.08 12.20
N VAL A 181 -4.22 -6.19 12.92
CA VAL A 181 -4.89 -5.20 13.78
C VAL A 181 -5.30 -4.00 12.93
N VAL A 182 -6.61 -3.73 12.86
CA VAL A 182 -7.18 -2.61 12.11
C VAL A 182 -7.76 -1.59 13.07
N VAL A 183 -7.29 -0.34 12.99
CA VAL A 183 -7.80 0.76 13.80
C VAL A 183 -8.27 1.88 12.88
N ASP A 184 -9.59 2.06 12.82
CA ASP A 184 -10.18 3.17 12.08
C ASP A 184 -9.91 4.50 12.75
N PHE A 185 -9.66 5.53 11.93
CA PHE A 185 -9.53 6.90 12.38
C PHE A 185 -10.13 7.88 11.37
N GLU A 186 -10.56 9.03 11.89
CA GLU A 186 -11.01 10.15 11.07
C GLU A 186 -9.79 10.99 10.65
N ALA A 187 -9.59 11.11 9.34
CA ALA A 187 -8.58 12.00 8.78
C ALA A 187 -9.24 13.29 8.25
N PRO A 188 -8.53 14.42 8.25
CA PRO A 188 -8.95 15.63 7.56
C PRO A 188 -9.31 15.39 6.09
N ALA A 189 -10.13 16.28 5.51
CA ALA A 189 -10.57 16.14 4.12
C ALA A 189 -9.42 16.20 3.11
N ASP A 190 -8.42 17.05 3.38
CA ASP A 190 -7.17 17.19 2.64
C ASP A 190 -6.21 15.99 2.77
N CYS A 191 -6.57 14.99 3.56
CA CYS A 191 -5.81 13.74 3.72
C CYS A 191 -6.55 12.52 3.12
N GLN A 192 -7.70 12.70 2.48
CA GLN A 192 -8.35 11.60 1.76
C GLN A 192 -7.58 11.32 0.48
N LEU A 193 -7.31 10.04 0.20
CA LEU A 193 -6.69 9.63 -1.06
C LEU A 193 -7.76 9.18 -2.05
N GLU A 194 -7.63 9.62 -3.28
CA GLU A 194 -8.51 9.24 -4.38
C GLU A 194 -7.83 8.19 -5.26
N PHE A 195 -8.58 7.13 -5.60
CA PHE A 195 -8.12 6.03 -6.45
C PHE A 195 -9.02 5.93 -7.68
N PRO A 196 -8.92 6.88 -8.64
CA PRO A 196 -9.85 6.96 -9.77
C PRO A 196 -9.83 5.70 -10.65
N ALA A 197 -8.64 5.14 -10.92
CA ALA A 197 -8.51 3.92 -11.73
C ALA A 197 -9.18 2.71 -11.06
N LYS A 198 -8.96 2.51 -9.75
CA LYS A 198 -9.66 1.49 -8.97
C LYS A 198 -11.17 1.65 -9.04
N GLN A 199 -11.67 2.86 -8.84
CA GLN A 199 -13.10 3.14 -8.85
C GLN A 199 -13.72 2.85 -10.22
N LEU A 200 -13.03 3.26 -11.29
CA LEU A 200 -13.46 3.01 -12.66
C LEU A 200 -13.50 1.51 -12.95
N HIS A 201 -12.41 0.79 -12.68
CA HIS A 201 -12.28 -0.63 -13.02
C HIS A 201 -13.10 -1.56 -12.10
N ALA A 202 -13.45 -1.13 -10.89
CA ALA A 202 -14.41 -1.85 -10.06
C ALA A 202 -15.84 -1.78 -10.62
N GLN A 203 -16.18 -0.73 -11.37
CA GLN A 203 -17.49 -0.58 -12.02
C GLN A 203 -17.51 -1.25 -13.40
N ASN A 204 -16.43 -1.10 -14.15
CA ASN A 204 -16.25 -1.67 -15.49
C ASN A 204 -14.89 -2.36 -15.54
N VAL A 205 -14.89 -3.67 -15.30
CA VAL A 205 -13.67 -4.48 -15.42
C VAL A 205 -13.14 -4.33 -16.86
N PRO A 206 -11.83 -4.07 -17.05
CA PRO A 206 -11.29 -3.90 -18.40
C PRO A 206 -11.56 -5.11 -19.30
N ASP A 207 -11.98 -4.84 -20.53
CA ASP A 207 -12.31 -5.87 -21.50
C ASP A 207 -11.05 -6.52 -22.08
N TYR A 208 -11.07 -7.85 -22.22
CA TYR A 208 -9.90 -8.57 -22.68
C TYR A 208 -9.55 -8.23 -24.14
N GLU A 209 -10.53 -8.19 -25.04
CA GLU A 209 -10.25 -8.07 -26.48
C GLU A 209 -9.92 -6.64 -26.89
N THR A 210 -10.54 -5.65 -26.25
CA THR A 210 -10.44 -4.24 -26.62
C THR A 210 -9.46 -3.42 -25.79
N GLU A 211 -9.17 -3.81 -24.54
CA GLU A 211 -8.30 -3.03 -23.63
C GLU A 211 -7.02 -3.81 -23.27
N VAL A 212 -7.14 -5.08 -22.89
CA VAL A 212 -6.00 -5.87 -22.38
C VAL A 212 -5.14 -6.47 -23.50
N ALA A 213 -5.75 -7.12 -24.49
CA ALA A 213 -5.02 -7.80 -25.55
C ALA A 213 -4.13 -6.84 -26.37
N PRO A 214 -4.56 -5.61 -26.72
CA PRO A 214 -3.69 -4.63 -27.37
C PRO A 214 -2.44 -4.31 -26.54
N ILE A 215 -2.58 -4.14 -25.22
CA ILE A 215 -1.47 -3.90 -24.31
C ILE A 215 -0.51 -5.08 -24.31
N LEU A 216 -1.01 -6.32 -24.18
CA LEU A 216 -0.17 -7.52 -24.18
C LEU A 216 0.57 -7.71 -25.50
N ILE A 217 -0.10 -7.45 -26.63
CA ILE A 217 0.51 -7.51 -27.96
C ILE A 217 1.68 -6.53 -28.04
N GLU A 218 1.45 -5.26 -27.71
CA GLU A 218 2.46 -4.20 -27.82
C GLU A 218 3.64 -4.40 -26.85
N ARG A 219 3.35 -4.75 -25.59
CA ARG A 219 4.36 -4.76 -24.52
C ARG A 219 5.04 -6.11 -24.31
N CYS A 220 4.34 -7.22 -24.54
CA CYS A 220 4.77 -8.55 -24.07
C CYS A 220 5.08 -9.54 -25.20
N THR A 221 4.31 -9.53 -26.30
CA THR A 221 4.45 -10.56 -27.34
C THR A 221 5.75 -10.47 -28.14
N GLY A 222 6.47 -9.34 -28.09
CA GLY A 222 7.82 -9.26 -28.69
C GLY A 222 8.82 -10.27 -28.12
N CYS A 223 8.59 -10.78 -26.90
CA CYS A 223 9.41 -11.81 -26.26
C CYS A 223 8.63 -13.09 -25.92
N HIS A 224 7.34 -12.96 -25.60
CA HIS A 224 6.46 -14.07 -25.21
C HIS A 224 5.72 -14.69 -26.41
N ILE A 225 6.49 -15.19 -27.38
CA ILE A 225 6.00 -15.97 -28.52
C ILE A 225 6.52 -17.40 -28.46
N GLU A 226 5.94 -18.29 -29.27
CA GLU A 226 6.42 -19.66 -29.39
C GLU A 226 7.86 -19.69 -29.90
N GLY A 227 8.76 -20.37 -29.16
CA GLY A 227 10.20 -20.39 -29.44
C GLY A 227 10.93 -19.07 -29.12
N GLY A 228 10.25 -18.08 -28.52
CA GLY A 228 10.85 -16.83 -28.07
C GLY A 228 11.68 -16.97 -26.80
N ILE A 229 12.20 -15.83 -26.31
CA ILE A 229 13.02 -15.78 -25.08
C ILE A 229 12.17 -15.81 -23.79
N GLY A 230 10.89 -15.46 -23.89
CA GLY A 230 9.96 -15.53 -22.77
C GLY A 230 9.67 -16.98 -22.37
N PRO A 231 9.41 -17.28 -21.08
CA PRO A 231 9.22 -18.66 -20.61
C PRO A 231 7.93 -19.32 -21.12
N PHE A 232 6.99 -18.55 -21.69
CA PHE A 232 5.75 -19.04 -22.28
C PHE A 232 5.29 -18.13 -23.42
N ALA A 233 4.47 -18.69 -24.32
CA ALA A 233 3.88 -17.96 -25.44
C ALA A 233 2.49 -17.40 -25.07
N MET A 234 2.22 -16.13 -25.35
CA MET A 234 0.91 -15.49 -25.17
C MET A 234 -0.01 -15.75 -26.37
N ASN A 235 -0.22 -17.02 -26.71
CA ASN A 235 -0.94 -17.44 -27.93
C ASN A 235 -2.42 -17.76 -27.72
N SER A 236 -2.92 -17.69 -26.49
CA SER A 236 -4.34 -17.89 -26.15
C SER A 236 -4.69 -17.19 -24.84
N HIS A 237 -5.94 -16.77 -24.70
CA HIS A 237 -6.48 -16.21 -23.45
C HIS A 237 -6.28 -17.18 -22.27
N GLN A 238 -6.54 -18.47 -22.45
CA GLN A 238 -6.37 -19.47 -21.39
C GLN A 238 -4.94 -19.53 -20.86
N MET A 239 -3.94 -19.41 -21.75
CA MET A 239 -2.54 -19.34 -21.32
C MET A 239 -2.29 -18.06 -20.53
N ILE A 240 -2.73 -16.91 -21.04
CA ILE A 240 -2.55 -15.61 -20.36
C ILE A 240 -3.23 -15.61 -18.99
N GLN A 241 -4.45 -16.15 -18.89
CA GLN A 241 -5.19 -16.30 -17.64
C GLN A 241 -4.46 -17.21 -16.66
N GLY A 242 -3.89 -18.34 -17.10
CA GLY A 242 -3.12 -19.24 -16.24
C GLY A 242 -1.84 -18.60 -15.69
N TRP A 243 -1.21 -17.70 -16.45
CA TRP A 243 -0.02 -16.95 -16.05
C TRP A 243 -0.33 -15.59 -15.42
N SER A 244 -1.61 -15.20 -15.32
CA SER A 244 -2.02 -13.88 -14.86
C SER A 244 -1.47 -13.50 -13.48
N PRO A 245 -1.38 -14.41 -12.47
CA PRO A 245 -0.78 -14.05 -11.19
C PRO A 245 0.71 -13.70 -11.31
N MET A 246 1.43 -14.37 -12.22
CA MET A 246 2.83 -14.07 -12.49
C MET A 246 2.99 -12.76 -13.28
N ILE A 247 2.09 -12.50 -14.24
CA ILE A 247 2.07 -11.21 -14.97
C ILE A 247 1.90 -10.06 -13.97
N ARG A 248 0.93 -10.18 -13.05
CA ARG A 248 0.74 -9.20 -11.96
C ARG A 248 1.99 -9.01 -11.11
N GLU A 249 2.59 -10.10 -10.66
CA GLU A 249 3.79 -10.05 -9.83
C GLU A 249 4.96 -9.35 -10.54
N VAL A 250 5.19 -9.64 -11.82
CA VAL A 250 6.31 -9.02 -12.55
C VAL A 250 6.08 -7.55 -12.87
N LEU A 251 4.81 -7.13 -13.02
CA LEU A 251 4.43 -5.73 -13.14
C LEU A 251 4.71 -4.98 -11.83
N LEU A 252 4.24 -5.51 -10.69
CA LEU A 252 4.43 -4.85 -9.39
C LEU A 252 5.88 -4.85 -8.91
N THR A 253 6.65 -5.91 -9.18
CA THR A 253 8.07 -6.00 -8.81
C THR A 253 9.01 -5.37 -9.84
N LYS A 254 8.48 -4.93 -10.99
CA LYS A 254 9.24 -4.34 -12.10
C LYS A 254 10.44 -5.20 -12.55
N ARG A 255 10.31 -6.53 -12.45
CA ARG A 255 11.40 -7.50 -12.71
C ARG A 255 11.48 -8.02 -14.16
N MET A 256 10.59 -7.57 -15.05
CA MET A 256 10.63 -7.94 -16.47
C MET A 256 11.84 -7.32 -17.19
N PRO A 257 12.63 -8.10 -17.94
CA PRO A 257 13.66 -7.57 -18.84
C PRO A 257 13.05 -6.87 -20.07
N PRO A 258 13.74 -5.87 -20.66
CA PRO A 258 14.95 -5.21 -20.17
C PRO A 258 14.67 -4.40 -18.90
N ALA A 259 15.71 -4.16 -18.09
CA ALA A 259 15.56 -3.45 -16.81
C ALA A 259 14.72 -2.18 -16.98
N GLN A 260 13.69 -2.05 -16.14
CA GLN A 260 12.87 -0.85 -16.05
C GLN A 260 13.74 0.23 -15.39
N VAL A 261 14.32 1.11 -16.21
CA VAL A 261 15.12 2.24 -15.72
C VAL A 261 14.17 3.39 -15.43
N ASP A 262 14.37 4.05 -14.29
CA ASP A 262 13.59 5.20 -13.87
C ASP A 262 13.58 6.29 -14.96
N PRO A 263 12.40 6.58 -15.56
CA PRO A 263 12.30 7.59 -16.61
C PRO A 263 12.53 9.01 -16.09
N THR A 264 12.35 9.27 -14.78
CA THR A 264 12.38 10.61 -14.19
C THR A 264 13.81 11.13 -14.02
N ILE A 265 14.78 10.24 -13.82
CA ILE A 265 16.20 10.61 -13.68
C ILE A 265 16.90 10.67 -15.04
N ARG A 266 16.65 9.69 -15.91
CA ARG A 266 17.22 9.66 -17.25
C ARG A 266 16.36 8.88 -18.21
N HIS A 267 16.01 9.49 -19.33
CA HIS A 267 15.32 8.82 -20.42
C HIS A 267 16.30 7.94 -21.22
N PHE A 268 15.90 6.70 -21.45
CA PHE A 268 16.61 5.76 -22.33
C PHE A 268 15.63 5.28 -23.39
N ASP A 269 15.96 5.46 -24.67
CA ASP A 269 15.07 5.10 -25.79
C ASP A 269 14.74 3.59 -25.84
N ASN A 270 15.55 2.76 -25.17
CA ASN A 270 15.35 1.31 -25.06
C ASN A 270 14.71 0.88 -23.73
N ALA A 271 14.41 1.82 -22.81
CA ALA A 271 13.64 1.51 -21.62
C ALA A 271 12.20 1.22 -22.05
N ARG A 272 11.79 -0.04 -21.92
CA ARG A 272 10.41 -0.48 -22.22
C ARG A 272 9.48 -0.14 -21.07
N ASN A 273 9.45 1.14 -20.70
CA ASN A 273 8.59 1.64 -19.64
C ASN A 273 7.13 1.57 -20.11
N MET A 274 6.26 1.26 -19.18
CA MET A 274 4.84 1.09 -19.39
C MET A 274 4.11 2.26 -18.72
N PRO A 275 3.16 2.93 -19.40
CA PRO A 275 2.32 3.94 -18.78
C PRO A 275 1.57 3.36 -17.58
N ASP A 276 1.39 4.16 -16.52
CA ASP A 276 0.72 3.72 -15.31
C ASP A 276 -0.72 3.24 -15.58
N GLU A 277 -1.42 3.89 -16.51
CA GLU A 277 -2.75 3.50 -16.98
C GLU A 277 -2.77 2.07 -17.53
N GLU A 278 -1.78 1.69 -18.37
CA GLU A 278 -1.72 0.34 -18.93
C GLU A 278 -1.43 -0.70 -17.83
N VAL A 279 -0.59 -0.37 -16.85
CA VAL A 279 -0.31 -1.24 -15.70
C VAL A 279 -1.56 -1.40 -14.84
N GLN A 280 -2.28 -0.32 -14.57
CA GLN A 280 -3.55 -0.33 -13.85
C GLN A 280 -4.59 -1.18 -14.58
N THR A 281 -4.76 -1.02 -15.89
CA THR A 281 -5.67 -1.85 -16.70
C THR A 281 -5.36 -3.33 -16.57
N LEU A 282 -4.08 -3.71 -16.75
CA LEU A 282 -3.67 -5.11 -16.62
C LEU A 282 -3.90 -5.64 -15.21
N VAL A 283 -3.46 -4.93 -14.17
CA VAL A 283 -3.54 -5.42 -12.78
C VAL A 283 -4.99 -5.53 -12.32
N HIS A 284 -5.84 -4.55 -12.60
CA HIS A 284 -7.26 -4.62 -12.23
C HIS A 284 -8.01 -5.71 -13.00
N TRP A 285 -7.70 -5.94 -14.27
CA TRP A 285 -8.24 -7.07 -15.03
C TRP A 285 -7.80 -8.42 -14.43
N ILE A 286 -6.54 -8.55 -14.04
CA ILE A 286 -6.02 -9.76 -13.38
C ILE A 286 -6.72 -9.98 -12.03
N ASP A 287 -6.89 -8.92 -11.24
CA ASP A 287 -7.55 -8.97 -9.93
C ASP A 287 -9.04 -9.33 -10.03
N ALA A 288 -9.67 -9.03 -11.16
CA ALA A 288 -11.02 -9.51 -11.50
C ALA A 288 -11.08 -10.98 -11.98
N GLY A 289 -9.96 -11.71 -11.98
CA GLY A 289 -9.86 -13.10 -12.42
C GLY A 289 -9.46 -13.29 -13.87
N ALA A 290 -8.93 -12.24 -14.52
CA ALA A 290 -8.53 -12.24 -15.92
C ALA A 290 -9.65 -12.76 -16.87
N PRO A 291 -10.88 -12.21 -16.78
CA PRO A 291 -12.01 -12.66 -17.57
C PRO A 291 -11.76 -12.46 -19.07
N ARG A 292 -12.45 -13.24 -19.90
CA ARG A 292 -12.46 -13.00 -21.35
C ARG A 292 -13.62 -12.09 -21.77
N GLU A 293 -14.75 -12.24 -21.09
CA GLU A 293 -16.02 -11.50 -21.24
C GLU A 293 -16.52 -11.09 -19.85
#